data_AF-A0A962D5U3-F1
#
_entry.id   AF-A0A962D5U3-F1
#
_cell.length_a   1.000
_cell.length_b   1.000
_cell.length_c   1.000
_cell.angle_alpha   90.00
_cell.angle_beta   90.00
_cell.angle_gamma   90.00
#
_symmetry.space_group_name_H-M   'P 1'
#
loop_
_entity.id
_entity.type
_entity.pdbx_description
1 polymer ?
#
loop_
_entity_poly.entity_id
_entity_poly.type
_entity_poly.pdbx_seq_one_letter_code
_entity_poly.pdbx_strand_id
1 'polypeptide(L)'
;MAVVVAEDGRGGEVRHYGTIANNADSIRRLCGRLGKNGSTLDFCYEAGPCGYGIYRLLIKLGHACSVVAPALVPKKGGDHIKTDRRDAEKLARLHRAGELTPIWTPDEEHEAMRDLIRARHQAKEFLKAAKQQLLSFLLRHGLRYPGKTRWSKLHWRWLNELGKFAYPHQQLAFEEYKRAIRQIEARIATLEAAITEAVGPWHFGPVVEALRALRGIDTVIAATLVAEIGDISRFDNPRQLMAWLGLVPSEHSSGATTRRGRITRAGNALARTMLVQASWSYRHPAREERRYLRRSVELPEVIRDIGWKAQTRLCSRYRHLSAQAKPLPKVIAAIARELAGFVWNIARKQAALA
;
A
#
# COMPACT_ATOMS: atom_id res chain seq x y z
N MET A 1 17.78 -15.36 14.87
CA MET A 1 16.40 -15.16 15.36
C MET A 1 16.30 -15.75 16.75
N ALA A 2 15.91 -14.95 17.75
CA ALA A 2 15.66 -15.45 19.10
C ALA A 2 14.36 -16.27 19.14
N VAL A 3 14.36 -17.36 19.90
CA VAL A 3 13.23 -18.27 20.05
C VAL A 3 12.87 -18.35 21.53
N VAL A 4 11.59 -18.14 21.83
CA VAL A 4 11.02 -18.27 23.16
C VAL A 4 9.85 -19.22 23.07
N VAL A 5 9.76 -20.11 24.05
CA VAL A 5 8.65 -21.06 24.18
C VAL A 5 7.84 -20.65 25.39
N ALA A 6 6.53 -20.53 25.20
CA ALA A 6 5.56 -20.38 26.27
C ALA A 6 4.70 -21.64 26.32
N GLU A 7 4.68 -22.30 27.47
CA GLU A 7 3.77 -23.42 27.71
C GLU A 7 2.33 -22.91 27.88
N ASP A 8 1.36 -23.75 27.54
CA ASP A 8 -0.06 -23.42 27.59
C ASP A 8 -0.55 -23.16 29.04
N GLY A 9 -1.67 -22.46 29.15
CA GLY A 9 -2.28 -22.08 30.42
C GLY A 9 -1.68 -20.82 31.06
N ARG A 10 -2.44 -20.19 31.97
CA ARG A 10 -2.06 -18.92 32.63
C ARG A 10 -0.75 -18.98 33.42
N GLY A 11 -0.39 -20.17 33.93
CA GLY A 11 0.82 -20.41 34.72
C GLY A 11 1.97 -21.07 33.96
N GLY A 12 1.84 -21.34 32.66
CA GLY A 12 2.86 -22.02 31.89
C GLY A 12 4.20 -21.27 31.90
N GLU A 13 5.32 -21.98 31.91
CA GLU A 13 6.63 -21.35 31.89
C GLU A 13 6.85 -20.62 30.56
N VAL A 14 7.42 -19.41 30.62
CA VAL A 14 7.96 -18.72 29.43
C VAL A 14 9.46 -18.73 29.51
N ARG A 15 10.10 -19.53 28.66
CA ARG A 15 11.54 -19.74 28.67
C ARG A 15 12.19 -19.38 27.34
N HIS A 16 13.34 -18.72 27.43
CA HIS A 16 14.17 -18.47 26.26
C HIS A 16 14.83 -19.79 25.81
N TYR A 17 14.47 -20.24 24.62
CA TYR A 17 14.99 -21.48 24.05
C TYR A 17 16.40 -21.30 23.46
N GLY A 18 16.68 -20.14 22.87
CA GLY A 18 17.97 -19.85 22.24
C GLY A 18 17.83 -19.04 20.95
N THR A 19 18.94 -18.89 20.24
CA THR A 19 18.97 -18.24 18.93
C THR A 19 19.18 -19.28 17.85
N ILE A 20 18.36 -19.22 16.78
CA ILE A 20 18.54 -20.05 15.58
C ILE A 20 18.84 -19.19 14.36
N ALA A 21 19.48 -19.80 13.36
CA ALA A 21 19.61 -19.19 12.05
C ALA A 21 18.23 -19.10 11.36
N ASN A 22 18.02 -18.04 10.57
CA ASN A 22 16.79 -17.85 9.81
C ASN A 22 16.87 -18.64 8.48
N ASN A 23 16.80 -19.96 8.57
CA ASN A 23 16.78 -20.85 7.40
C ASN A 23 15.91 -22.09 7.65
N ALA A 24 15.50 -22.74 6.55
CA ALA A 24 14.54 -23.84 6.60
C ALA A 24 15.01 -25.02 7.47
N ASP A 25 16.28 -25.38 7.40
CA ASP A 25 16.82 -26.52 8.16
C ASP A 25 16.83 -26.26 9.67
N SER A 26 17.17 -25.04 10.08
CA SER A 26 17.11 -24.65 11.49
C SER A 26 15.68 -24.67 12.02
N ILE A 27 14.71 -24.23 11.22
CA ILE A 27 13.29 -24.26 11.58
C ILE A 27 12.77 -25.70 11.68
N ARG A 28 13.11 -26.57 10.72
CA ARG A 28 12.74 -28.00 10.76
C ARG A 28 13.31 -28.69 12.00
N ARG A 29 14.58 -28.45 12.31
CA ARG A 29 15.23 -28.99 13.52
C ARG A 29 14.61 -28.45 14.81
N LEU A 30 14.12 -27.21 14.82
CA LEU A 30 13.40 -26.64 15.95
C LEU A 30 12.05 -27.35 16.13
N CYS A 31 11.25 -27.46 15.07
CA CYS A 31 9.94 -28.14 15.09
C CYS A 31 10.09 -29.60 15.56
N GLY A 32 11.05 -30.33 14.99
CA GLY A 32 11.33 -31.71 15.38
C GLY A 32 11.84 -31.87 16.81
N ARG A 33 12.46 -30.84 17.42
CA ARG A 33 12.89 -30.87 18.83
C ARG A 33 11.75 -30.55 19.79
N LEU A 34 10.96 -29.52 19.48
CA LEU A 34 9.84 -29.08 20.33
C LEU A 34 8.64 -30.03 20.23
N GLY A 35 8.46 -30.70 19.09
CA GLY A 35 7.35 -31.64 18.85
C GLY A 35 7.61 -33.08 19.27
N LYS A 36 8.78 -33.43 19.84
CA LYS A 36 9.17 -34.84 20.13
C LYS A 36 8.16 -35.62 20.98
N ASN A 37 7.40 -34.93 21.83
CA ASN A 37 6.48 -35.57 22.78
C ASN A 37 5.02 -35.54 22.30
N GLY A 38 4.77 -35.34 21.00
CA GLY A 38 3.41 -35.20 20.46
C GLY A 38 2.77 -33.83 20.75
N SER A 39 3.54 -32.86 21.23
CA SER A 39 3.06 -31.51 21.50
C SER A 39 2.57 -30.82 20.23
N THR A 40 1.39 -30.21 20.30
CA THR A 40 0.92 -29.30 19.25
C THR A 40 1.68 -27.99 19.36
N LEU A 41 2.31 -27.55 18.26
CA LEU A 41 3.08 -26.31 18.22
C LEU A 41 2.28 -25.24 17.48
N ASP A 42 2.17 -24.06 18.10
CA ASP A 42 1.64 -22.86 17.50
C ASP A 42 2.69 -21.74 17.57
N PHE A 43 2.99 -21.14 16.43
CA PHE A 43 4.06 -20.19 16.25
C PHE A 43 3.54 -18.77 16.09
N CYS A 44 4.32 -17.78 16.51
CA CYS A 44 4.12 -16.40 16.11
C CYS A 44 5.44 -15.71 15.80
N TYR A 45 5.43 -14.75 14.85
CA TYR A 45 6.57 -13.88 14.61
C TYR A 45 6.15 -12.52 14.04
N GLU A 46 6.98 -11.52 14.25
CA GLU A 46 6.78 -10.18 13.69
C GLU A 46 7.09 -10.14 12.18
N ALA A 47 6.18 -9.56 11.41
CA ALA A 47 6.41 -9.28 9.99
C ALA A 47 7.69 -8.46 9.82
N GLY A 48 8.61 -8.97 9.01
CA GLY A 48 9.92 -8.39 8.78
C GLY A 48 10.31 -8.42 7.30
N PRO A 49 11.55 -8.01 6.96
CA PRO A 49 12.01 -7.92 5.58
C PRO A 49 12.22 -9.30 4.90
N CYS A 50 12.19 -10.39 5.66
CA CYS A 50 12.45 -11.75 5.16
C CYS A 50 11.23 -12.42 4.49
N GLY A 51 10.16 -11.67 4.20
CA GLY A 51 8.93 -12.19 3.58
C GLY A 51 8.17 -13.19 4.45
N TYR A 52 7.37 -14.05 3.81
CA TYR A 52 6.50 -15.03 4.48
C TYR A 52 6.99 -16.49 4.33
N GLY A 53 8.27 -16.69 3.97
CA GLY A 53 8.83 -18.04 3.78
C GLY A 53 8.81 -18.90 5.07
N ILE A 54 9.05 -18.29 6.23
CA ILE A 54 8.95 -18.97 7.54
C ILE A 54 7.52 -19.44 7.79
N TYR A 55 6.55 -18.54 7.64
CA TYR A 55 5.13 -18.85 7.78
C TYR A 55 4.73 -20.03 6.89
N ARG A 56 5.06 -19.98 5.60
CA ARG A 56 4.75 -21.07 4.67
C ARG A 56 5.39 -22.39 5.05
N LEU A 57 6.66 -22.37 5.47
CA LEU A 57 7.34 -23.58 5.93
C LEU A 57 6.64 -24.20 7.14
N LEU A 58 6.25 -23.39 8.12
CA LEU A 58 5.57 -23.86 9.33
C LEU A 58 4.20 -24.46 9.01
N ILE A 59 3.40 -23.78 8.17
CA ILE A 59 2.12 -24.31 7.69
C ILE A 59 2.33 -25.64 6.94
N LYS A 60 3.33 -25.74 6.06
CA LYS A 60 3.66 -26.98 5.33
C LYS A 60 4.09 -28.13 6.23
N LEU A 61 4.69 -27.82 7.38
CA LEU A 61 5.05 -28.80 8.41
C LEU A 61 3.85 -29.19 9.31
N GLY A 62 2.67 -28.62 9.08
CA GLY A 62 1.45 -28.90 9.84
C GLY A 62 1.33 -28.10 11.14
N HIS A 63 2.09 -27.02 11.30
CA HIS A 63 2.03 -26.16 12.48
C HIS A 63 1.24 -24.89 12.21
N ALA A 64 0.45 -24.46 13.19
CA ALA A 64 -0.19 -23.15 13.15
C ALA A 64 0.87 -22.04 13.25
N CYS A 65 0.65 -20.93 12.54
CA CYS A 65 1.54 -19.79 12.61
C CYS A 65 0.77 -18.47 12.45
N SER A 66 1.01 -17.52 13.34
CA SER A 66 0.47 -16.16 13.28
C SER A 66 1.57 -15.15 12.99
N VAL A 67 1.43 -14.40 11.89
CA VAL A 67 2.31 -13.27 11.58
C VAL A 67 1.69 -12.00 12.16
N VAL A 68 2.47 -11.17 12.85
CA VAL A 68 1.96 -9.94 13.48
C VAL A 68 2.68 -8.70 12.98
N ALA A 69 1.97 -7.59 12.81
CA ALA A 69 2.61 -6.32 12.48
C ALA A 69 3.24 -5.68 13.74
N PRO A 70 4.50 -5.21 13.71
CA PRO A 70 5.16 -4.59 14.86
C PRO A 70 4.40 -3.37 15.44
N ALA A 71 3.59 -2.70 14.62
CA ALA A 71 2.77 -1.56 15.02
C ALA A 71 1.50 -1.96 15.80
N LEU A 72 1.06 -3.22 15.71
CA LEU A 72 -0.11 -3.75 16.42
C LEU A 72 0.25 -4.44 17.74
N VAL A 73 1.53 -4.75 17.97
CA VAL A 73 1.99 -5.35 19.21
C VAL A 73 1.87 -4.34 20.35
N PRO A 74 1.05 -4.59 21.40
CA PRO A 74 0.88 -3.69 22.54
C PRO A 74 2.21 -3.30 23.17
N LYS A 75 2.44 -2.01 23.45
CA LYS A 75 3.68 -1.52 24.07
C LYS A 75 3.35 -0.70 25.31
N LYS A 76 4.04 -0.97 26.42
CA LYS A 76 3.98 -0.13 27.62
C LYS A 76 4.76 1.16 27.36
N GLY A 77 4.17 2.30 27.71
CA GLY A 77 4.86 3.60 27.61
C GLY A 77 6.11 3.64 28.51
N GLY A 78 7.21 4.21 28.00
CA GLY A 78 8.48 4.33 28.72
C GLY A 78 9.42 3.13 28.62
N ASP A 79 9.01 2.03 27.95
CA ASP A 79 9.91 0.90 27.69
C ASP A 79 10.77 1.15 26.45
N HIS A 80 12.02 1.57 26.69
CA HIS A 80 12.97 1.97 25.65
C HIS A 80 14.03 0.91 25.35
N ILE A 81 14.08 -0.20 26.10
CA ILE A 81 15.10 -1.23 25.95
C ILE A 81 14.59 -2.30 24.99
N LYS A 82 15.07 -2.27 23.75
CA LYS A 82 14.74 -3.24 22.71
C LYS A 82 15.87 -4.25 22.55
N THR A 83 15.57 -5.53 22.80
CA THR A 83 16.47 -6.65 22.47
C THR A 83 15.66 -7.77 21.83
N ASP A 84 16.27 -8.51 20.90
CA ASP A 84 15.61 -9.62 20.19
C ASP A 84 14.98 -10.63 21.15
N ARG A 85 15.66 -10.91 22.27
CA ARG A 85 15.16 -11.80 23.32
C ARG A 85 13.91 -11.25 24.00
N ARG A 86 13.91 -9.98 24.42
CA ARG A 86 12.76 -9.36 25.10
C ARG A 86 11.55 -9.26 24.17
N ASP A 87 11.80 -8.93 22.90
CA ASP A 87 10.75 -8.88 21.88
C ASP A 87 10.14 -10.27 21.66
N ALA A 88 10.97 -11.32 21.54
CA ALA A 88 10.49 -12.70 21.43
C ALA A 88 9.72 -13.17 22.68
N GLU A 89 10.19 -12.83 23.89
CA GLU A 89 9.50 -13.19 25.14
C GLU A 89 8.13 -12.53 25.25
N LYS A 90 8.07 -11.25 24.84
CA LYS A 90 6.83 -10.50 24.80
C LYS A 90 5.85 -11.07 23.78
N LEU A 91 6.30 -11.40 22.57
CA LEU A 91 5.47 -12.03 21.55
C LEU A 91 4.90 -13.35 22.05
N ALA A 92 5.73 -14.22 22.63
CA ALA A 92 5.28 -15.51 23.16
C ALA A 92 4.19 -15.34 24.26
N ARG A 93 4.37 -14.38 25.16
CA ARG A 93 3.37 -14.08 26.21
C ARG A 93 2.05 -13.57 25.64
N LEU A 94 2.11 -12.61 24.72
CA LEU A 94 0.91 -12.03 24.10
C LEU A 94 0.19 -13.04 23.21
N HIS A 95 0.94 -13.90 22.50
CA HIS A 95 0.37 -14.97 21.68
C HIS A 95 -0.41 -15.96 22.54
N ARG A 96 0.21 -16.43 23.62
CA ARG A 96 -0.46 -17.31 24.60
C ARG A 96 -1.70 -16.67 25.21
N ALA A 97 -1.68 -15.36 25.44
CA ALA A 97 -2.82 -14.63 26.00
C ALA A 97 -3.94 -14.35 24.97
N GLY A 98 -3.73 -14.65 23.68
CA GLY A 98 -4.67 -14.28 22.61
C GLY A 98 -4.75 -12.77 22.36
N GLU A 99 -3.75 -12.00 22.79
CA GLU A 99 -3.72 -10.53 22.68
C GLU A 99 -3.05 -10.04 21.38
N LEU A 100 -2.52 -10.95 20.57
CA LEU A 100 -1.96 -10.64 19.27
C LEU A 100 -3.03 -10.58 18.19
N THR A 101 -2.97 -9.55 17.34
CA THR A 101 -3.79 -9.48 16.12
C THR A 101 -2.97 -9.98 14.93
N PRO A 102 -3.29 -11.17 14.36
CA PRO A 102 -2.60 -11.67 13.18
C PRO A 102 -2.90 -10.79 11.97
N ILE A 103 -1.94 -10.67 11.07
CA ILE A 103 -2.12 -10.03 9.77
C ILE A 103 -2.48 -11.08 8.72
N TRP A 104 -3.18 -10.63 7.68
CA TRP A 104 -3.35 -11.42 6.48
C TRP A 104 -1.98 -11.64 5.80
N THR A 105 -1.68 -12.92 5.53
CA THR A 105 -0.47 -13.38 4.86
C THR A 105 -0.77 -13.66 3.39
N PRO A 106 -0.14 -12.94 2.44
CA PRO A 106 -0.28 -13.24 1.02
C PRO A 106 0.33 -14.59 0.67
N ASP A 107 -0.23 -15.24 -0.34
CA ASP A 107 0.43 -16.35 -1.04
C ASP A 107 1.57 -15.84 -1.95
N GLU A 108 2.25 -16.77 -2.60
CA GLU A 108 3.43 -16.47 -3.42
C GLU A 108 3.08 -15.68 -4.69
N GLU A 109 1.92 -15.94 -5.30
CA GLU A 109 1.45 -15.21 -6.46
C GLU A 109 1.15 -13.74 -6.10
N HIS A 110 0.47 -13.52 -4.97
CA HIS A 110 0.14 -12.19 -4.49
C HIS A 110 1.37 -11.40 -4.02
N GLU A 111 2.37 -12.09 -3.45
CA GLU A 111 3.68 -11.47 -3.19
C GLU A 111 4.39 -11.05 -4.47
N ALA A 112 4.42 -11.91 -5.49
CA ALA A 112 5.03 -11.58 -6.78
C ALA A 112 4.35 -10.35 -7.42
N MET A 113 3.02 -10.26 -7.32
CA MET A 113 2.27 -9.07 -7.78
C MET A 113 2.63 -7.81 -6.97
N ARG A 114 2.80 -7.93 -5.65
CA ARG A 114 3.27 -6.81 -4.81
C ARG A 114 4.66 -6.35 -5.20
N ASP A 115 5.58 -7.27 -5.49
CA ASP A 115 6.94 -6.92 -5.90
C ASP A 115 6.94 -6.09 -7.19
N LEU A 116 6.15 -6.51 -8.19
CA LEU A 116 6.02 -5.77 -9.44
C LEU A 116 5.43 -4.35 -9.23
N ILE A 117 4.37 -4.25 -8.43
CA ILE A 117 3.71 -2.97 -8.10
C ILE A 117 4.64 -2.04 -7.32
N ARG A 118 5.38 -2.57 -6.34
CA ARG A 118 6.33 -1.80 -5.53
C ARG A 118 7.56 -1.39 -6.32
N ALA A 119 8.04 -2.23 -7.23
CA ALA A 119 9.10 -1.86 -8.17
C ALA A 119 8.68 -0.65 -9.03
N ARG A 120 7.44 -0.66 -9.55
CA ARG A 120 6.88 0.48 -10.28
C ARG A 120 6.77 1.72 -9.40
N HIS A 121 6.30 1.58 -8.16
CA HIS A 121 6.23 2.71 -7.23
C HIS A 121 7.61 3.32 -6.95
N GLN A 122 8.62 2.48 -6.71
CA GLN A 122 9.99 2.91 -6.48
C GLN A 122 10.57 3.65 -7.71
N ALA A 123 10.30 3.16 -8.92
CA ALA A 123 10.69 3.84 -10.15
C ALA A 123 10.04 5.23 -10.28
N LYS A 124 8.79 5.41 -9.83
CA LYS A 124 8.14 6.74 -9.79
C LYS A 124 8.80 7.69 -8.79
N GLU A 125 9.23 7.20 -7.62
CA GLU A 125 9.98 8.03 -6.67
C GLU A 125 11.35 8.43 -7.22
N PHE A 126 12.05 7.52 -7.90
CA PHE A 126 13.28 7.85 -8.61
C PHE A 126 13.07 8.87 -9.72
N LEU A 127 11.99 8.75 -10.49
CA LEU A 127 11.65 9.72 -11.53
C LEU A 127 11.42 11.11 -10.93
N LYS A 128 10.71 11.18 -9.80
CA LYS A 128 10.48 12.43 -9.08
C LYS A 128 11.80 13.04 -8.60
N ALA A 129 12.69 12.24 -8.02
CA ALA A 129 14.01 12.69 -7.58
C ALA A 129 14.86 13.22 -8.75
N ALA A 130 14.96 12.47 -9.84
CA ALA A 130 15.70 12.87 -11.05
C ALA A 130 15.15 14.17 -11.65
N LYS A 131 13.82 14.31 -11.71
CA LYS A 131 13.15 15.55 -12.14
C LYS A 131 13.54 16.74 -11.25
N GLN A 132 13.57 16.57 -9.93
CA GLN A 132 13.99 17.63 -9.01
C GLN A 132 15.47 17.97 -9.16
N GLN A 133 16.36 16.99 -9.34
CA GLN A 133 17.78 17.22 -9.57
C GLN A 133 18.04 18.08 -10.81
N LEU A 134 17.38 17.77 -11.94
CA LEU A 134 17.48 18.58 -13.15
C LEU A 134 16.96 20.01 -12.92
N LEU A 135 15.83 20.17 -12.22
CA LEU A 135 15.30 21.50 -11.92
C LEU A 135 16.24 22.30 -11.00
N SER A 136 16.84 21.67 -10.00
CA SER A 136 17.84 22.30 -9.13
C SER A 136 19.12 22.66 -9.88
N PHE A 137 19.56 21.84 -10.84
CA PHE A 137 20.66 22.17 -11.73
C PHE A 137 20.35 23.44 -12.53
N LEU A 138 19.22 23.46 -13.24
CA LEU A 138 18.79 24.62 -14.03
C LEU A 138 18.65 25.89 -13.18
N LEU A 139 18.08 25.77 -11.98
CA LEU A 139 17.91 26.88 -11.05
C LEU A 139 19.25 27.52 -10.65
N ARG A 140 20.28 26.72 -10.37
CA ARG A 140 21.63 27.21 -10.02
C ARG A 140 22.31 27.95 -11.16
N HIS A 141 21.94 27.66 -12.40
CA HIS A 141 22.43 28.34 -13.59
C HIS A 141 21.51 29.50 -14.04
N GLY A 142 20.53 29.89 -13.22
CA GLY A 142 19.59 30.98 -13.55
C GLY A 142 18.58 30.65 -14.66
N LEU A 143 18.54 29.40 -15.14
CA LEU A 143 17.67 28.97 -16.23
C LEU A 143 16.28 28.64 -15.71
N ARG A 144 15.31 29.48 -16.05
CA ARG A 144 13.89 29.30 -15.66
C ARG A 144 13.05 29.03 -16.89
N TYR A 145 12.28 27.94 -16.86
CA TYR A 145 11.33 27.63 -17.92
C TYR A 145 10.21 28.69 -17.95
N PRO A 146 9.99 29.40 -19.08
CA PRO A 146 8.98 30.46 -19.17
C PRO A 146 7.55 29.91 -19.35
N GLY A 147 7.39 28.64 -19.70
CA GLY A 147 6.07 28.04 -19.93
C GLY A 147 5.32 27.69 -18.64
N LYS A 148 4.01 27.43 -18.79
CA LYS A 148 3.10 27.17 -17.67
C LYS A 148 3.32 25.81 -16.99
N THR A 149 3.67 24.77 -17.75
CA THR A 149 3.69 23.38 -17.25
C THR A 149 4.97 22.65 -17.63
N ARG A 150 5.73 22.24 -16.60
CA ARG A 150 6.95 21.44 -16.73
C ARG A 150 6.63 19.99 -17.14
N TRP A 151 7.62 19.32 -17.71
CA TRP A 151 7.58 17.92 -18.18
C TRP A 151 6.59 17.66 -19.31
N SER A 152 6.12 18.72 -19.96
CA SER A 152 5.35 18.67 -21.21
C SER A 152 6.28 18.51 -22.42
N LYS A 153 5.70 18.25 -23.61
CA LYS A 153 6.44 18.29 -24.88
C LYS A 153 7.16 19.63 -25.08
N LEU A 154 6.51 20.74 -24.70
CA LEU A 154 7.08 22.09 -24.77
C LEU A 154 8.25 22.29 -23.80
N HIS A 155 8.17 21.75 -22.59
CA HIS A 155 9.29 21.80 -21.64
C HIS A 155 10.49 21.00 -22.15
N TRP A 156 10.25 19.82 -22.71
CA TRP A 156 11.32 19.02 -23.32
C TRP A 156 11.95 19.69 -24.53
N ARG A 157 11.13 20.34 -25.37
CA ARG A 157 11.62 21.15 -26.47
C ARG A 157 12.53 22.28 -25.97
N TRP A 158 12.06 23.05 -24.97
CA TRP A 158 12.87 24.08 -24.34
C TRP A 158 14.19 23.53 -23.77
N LEU A 159 14.17 22.39 -23.05
CA LEU A 159 15.38 21.75 -22.54
C LEU A 159 16.39 21.37 -23.65
N ASN A 160 15.89 20.99 -24.83
CA ASN A 160 16.73 20.60 -25.96
C ASN A 160 17.23 21.81 -26.78
N GLU A 161 16.54 22.94 -26.71
CA GLU A 161 16.88 24.19 -27.41
C GLU A 161 17.71 25.14 -26.53
N LEU A 162 18.00 24.78 -25.27
CA LEU A 162 18.91 25.53 -24.42
C LEU A 162 20.30 25.61 -25.09
N GLY A 163 20.88 26.81 -25.11
CA GLY A 163 22.24 27.02 -25.57
C GLY A 163 23.24 26.16 -24.80
N LYS A 164 24.38 25.85 -25.41
CA LYS A 164 25.43 25.05 -24.77
C LYS A 164 25.94 25.75 -23.52
N PHE A 165 26.17 24.98 -22.46
CA PHE A 165 26.87 25.49 -21.28
C PHE A 165 28.32 25.86 -21.64
N ALA A 166 28.85 26.90 -21.00
CA ALA A 166 30.20 27.40 -21.27
C ALA A 166 31.30 26.35 -21.05
N TYR A 167 31.07 25.42 -20.11
CA TYR A 167 32.02 24.36 -19.80
C TYR A 167 31.49 22.97 -20.21
N PRO A 168 32.30 22.14 -20.90
CA PRO A 168 31.88 20.80 -21.35
C PRO A 168 31.39 19.87 -20.23
N HIS A 169 31.96 19.96 -19.03
CA HIS A 169 31.56 19.14 -17.90
C HIS A 169 30.14 19.48 -17.39
N GLN A 170 29.73 20.75 -17.47
CA GLN A 170 28.36 21.18 -17.16
C GLN A 170 27.37 20.67 -18.22
N GLN A 171 27.76 20.76 -19.50
CA GLN A 171 26.95 20.23 -20.60
C GLN A 171 26.72 18.72 -20.45
N LEU A 172 27.78 17.95 -20.13
CA LEU A 172 27.66 16.51 -19.90
C LEU A 172 26.73 16.21 -18.73
N ALA A 173 26.88 16.89 -17.59
CA ALA A 173 26.00 16.71 -16.44
C ALA A 173 24.52 16.98 -16.79
N PHE A 174 24.25 18.05 -17.56
CA PHE A 174 22.91 18.39 -18.02
C PHE A 174 22.29 17.28 -18.90
N GLU A 175 23.05 16.75 -19.86
CA GLU A 175 22.59 15.66 -20.72
C GLU A 175 22.35 14.36 -19.95
N GLU A 176 23.21 14.02 -18.98
CA GLU A 176 23.03 12.83 -18.14
C GLU A 176 21.79 12.93 -17.24
N TYR A 177 21.45 14.12 -16.72
CA TYR A 177 20.17 14.31 -16.02
C TYR A 177 18.97 14.09 -16.94
N LYS A 178 19.01 14.58 -18.18
CA LYS A 178 17.95 14.34 -19.18
C LYS A 178 17.83 12.85 -19.51
N ARG A 179 18.96 12.18 -19.72
CA ARG A 179 19.05 10.75 -20.01
C ARG A 179 18.46 9.90 -18.87
N ALA A 180 18.83 10.19 -17.63
CA ALA A 180 18.32 9.50 -16.45
C ALA A 180 16.78 9.57 -16.37
N ILE A 181 16.20 10.75 -16.61
CA ILE A 181 14.74 10.92 -16.63
C ILE A 181 14.09 10.02 -17.69
N ARG A 182 14.63 10.01 -18.92
CA ARG A 182 14.10 9.19 -20.02
C ARG A 182 14.21 7.69 -19.75
N GLN A 183 15.34 7.24 -19.21
CA GLN A 183 15.55 5.84 -18.84
C GLN A 183 14.56 5.39 -17.76
N ILE A 184 14.33 6.22 -16.74
CA ILE A 184 13.36 5.89 -15.69
C ILE A 184 11.93 5.90 -16.26
N GLU A 185 11.57 6.85 -17.14
CA GLU A 185 10.27 6.86 -17.83
C GLU A 185 10.05 5.58 -18.65
N ALA A 186 11.06 5.10 -19.38
CA ALA A 186 10.99 3.83 -20.12
C ALA A 186 10.81 2.63 -19.17
N ARG A 187 11.57 2.56 -18.07
CA ARG A 187 11.41 1.51 -17.04
C ARG A 187 10.02 1.49 -16.43
N ILE A 188 9.43 2.65 -16.15
CA ILE A 188 8.04 2.75 -15.67
C ILE A 188 7.08 2.19 -16.71
N ALA A 189 7.24 2.54 -17.99
CA ALA A 189 6.38 2.03 -19.06
C ALA A 189 6.46 0.50 -19.18
N THR A 190 7.67 -0.07 -19.11
CA THR A 190 7.86 -1.54 -19.06
C THR A 190 7.12 -2.17 -17.89
N LEU A 191 7.25 -1.60 -16.68
CA LEU A 191 6.59 -2.12 -15.49
C LEU A 191 5.06 -1.97 -15.55
N GLU A 192 4.54 -0.88 -16.13
CA GLU A 192 3.09 -0.68 -16.30
C GLU A 192 2.50 -1.65 -17.32
N ALA A 193 3.25 -1.99 -18.39
CA ALA A 193 2.86 -3.03 -19.33
C ALA A 193 2.83 -4.42 -18.65
N ALA A 194 3.89 -4.76 -17.91
CA ALA A 194 3.96 -6.02 -17.16
C ALA A 194 2.84 -6.15 -16.11
N ILE A 195 2.48 -5.06 -15.41
CA ILE A 195 1.32 -5.06 -14.50
C ILE A 195 0.04 -5.39 -15.26
N THR A 196 -0.15 -4.78 -16.44
CA THR A 196 -1.36 -4.99 -17.24
C THR A 196 -1.47 -6.44 -17.72
N GLU A 197 -0.36 -7.03 -18.15
CA GLU A 197 -0.29 -8.43 -18.57
C GLU A 197 -0.55 -9.39 -17.40
N ALA A 198 0.09 -9.15 -16.26
CA ALA A 198 -0.03 -10.01 -15.08
C ALA A 198 -1.41 -9.97 -14.42
N VAL A 199 -2.21 -8.91 -14.65
CA VAL A 199 -3.59 -8.83 -14.12
C VAL A 199 -4.52 -9.89 -14.71
N GLY A 200 -4.31 -10.29 -15.96
CA GLY A 200 -5.18 -11.27 -16.65
C GLY A 200 -5.27 -12.63 -15.95
N PRO A 201 -4.14 -13.34 -15.75
CA PRO A 201 -4.14 -14.66 -15.11
C PRO A 201 -4.22 -14.63 -13.58
N TRP A 202 -4.04 -13.46 -12.96
CA TRP A 202 -4.01 -13.33 -11.50
C TRP A 202 -5.38 -13.66 -10.87
N HIS A 203 -5.39 -14.41 -9.77
CA HIS A 203 -6.62 -14.75 -9.03
C HIS A 203 -7.52 -13.52 -8.74
N PHE A 204 -6.93 -12.37 -8.41
CA PHE A 204 -7.67 -11.14 -8.15
C PHE A 204 -7.93 -10.25 -9.38
N GLY A 205 -7.57 -10.71 -10.58
CA GLY A 205 -7.78 -10.02 -11.86
C GLY A 205 -9.22 -9.51 -12.05
N PRO A 206 -10.26 -10.31 -11.81
CA PRO A 206 -11.65 -9.85 -11.91
C PRO A 206 -11.97 -8.68 -10.97
N VAL A 207 -11.37 -8.63 -9.77
CA VAL A 207 -11.53 -7.50 -8.83
C VAL A 207 -10.82 -6.26 -9.36
N VAL A 208 -9.62 -6.41 -9.93
CA VAL A 208 -8.90 -5.30 -10.59
C VAL A 208 -9.76 -4.69 -11.69
N GLU A 209 -10.34 -5.52 -12.55
CA GLU A 209 -11.21 -5.09 -13.65
C GLU A 209 -12.48 -4.40 -13.14
N ALA A 210 -13.15 -4.97 -12.13
CA ALA A 210 -14.33 -4.37 -11.52
C ALA A 210 -14.05 -2.98 -10.94
N LEU A 211 -12.88 -2.78 -10.30
CA LEU A 211 -12.51 -1.48 -9.73
C LEU A 211 -12.28 -0.38 -10.79
N ARG A 212 -12.02 -0.74 -12.06
CA ARG A 212 -11.89 0.23 -13.17
C ARG A 212 -13.21 0.93 -13.51
N ALA A 213 -14.34 0.46 -12.98
CA ALA A 213 -15.62 1.17 -13.05
C ALA A 213 -15.61 2.51 -12.27
N LEU A 214 -14.69 2.68 -11.31
CA LEU A 214 -14.58 3.90 -10.51
C LEU A 214 -13.78 4.98 -11.25
N ARG A 215 -14.33 6.19 -11.32
CA ARG A 215 -13.63 7.33 -11.95
C ARG A 215 -12.28 7.58 -11.27
N GLY A 216 -11.24 7.72 -12.09
CA GLY A 216 -9.88 7.98 -11.61
C GLY A 216 -9.15 6.74 -11.12
N ILE A 217 -9.78 5.56 -11.20
CA ILE A 217 -9.14 4.26 -10.99
C ILE A 217 -9.00 3.58 -12.35
N ASP A 218 -7.76 3.24 -12.69
CA ASP A 218 -7.42 2.46 -13.89
C ASP A 218 -6.52 1.30 -13.45
N THR A 219 -6.11 0.43 -14.38
CA THR A 219 -5.41 -0.83 -14.11
C THR A 219 -4.30 -0.71 -13.06
N VAL A 220 -3.38 0.26 -13.19
CA VAL A 220 -2.27 0.43 -12.21
C VAL A 220 -2.78 0.77 -10.81
N ILE A 221 -3.77 1.66 -10.69
CA ILE A 221 -4.34 2.04 -9.39
C ILE A 221 -5.13 0.87 -8.80
N ALA A 222 -5.97 0.21 -9.62
CA ALA A 222 -6.77 -0.93 -9.20
C ALA A 222 -5.88 -2.10 -8.73
N ALA A 223 -4.90 -2.50 -9.53
CA ALA A 223 -3.93 -3.55 -9.19
C ALA A 223 -3.16 -3.19 -7.91
N THR A 224 -2.73 -1.93 -7.76
CA THR A 224 -2.07 -1.49 -6.52
C THR A 224 -2.97 -1.61 -5.30
N LEU A 225 -4.25 -1.21 -5.41
CA LEU A 225 -5.19 -1.33 -4.31
C LEU A 225 -5.41 -2.79 -3.93
N VAL A 226 -5.68 -3.65 -4.91
CA VAL A 226 -5.92 -5.08 -4.69
C VAL A 226 -4.68 -5.76 -4.09
N ALA A 227 -3.49 -5.50 -4.63
CA ALA A 227 -2.25 -6.10 -4.11
C ALA A 227 -1.96 -5.63 -2.68
N GLU A 228 -2.08 -4.34 -2.38
CA GLU A 228 -1.75 -3.84 -1.04
C GLU A 228 -2.84 -4.16 -0.01
N ILE A 229 -4.11 -4.19 -0.40
CA ILE A 229 -5.24 -4.54 0.49
C ILE A 229 -5.31 -6.04 0.71
N GLY A 230 -5.05 -6.87 -0.29
CA GLY A 230 -5.25 -8.32 -0.23
C GLY A 230 -6.73 -8.68 -0.15
N ASP A 231 -7.04 -9.74 0.59
CA ASP A 231 -8.41 -10.18 0.79
C ASP A 231 -9.27 -9.07 1.43
N ILE A 232 -10.35 -8.69 0.72
CA ILE A 232 -11.30 -7.68 1.16
C ILE A 232 -12.27 -8.23 2.21
N SER A 233 -12.46 -9.55 2.27
CA SER A 233 -13.42 -10.22 3.16
C SER A 233 -13.09 -10.02 4.64
N ARG A 234 -11.81 -9.78 4.97
CA ARG A 234 -11.32 -9.47 6.32
C ARG A 234 -11.84 -8.14 6.89
N PHE A 235 -12.52 -7.33 6.09
CA PHE A 235 -13.17 -6.11 6.53
C PHE A 235 -14.69 -6.29 6.50
N ASP A 236 -15.32 -6.41 7.66
CA ASP A 236 -16.78 -6.58 7.81
C ASP A 236 -17.57 -5.41 7.22
N ASN A 237 -16.97 -4.21 7.28
CA ASN A 237 -17.59 -2.99 6.83
C ASN A 237 -16.56 -2.01 6.25
N PRO A 238 -16.99 -1.08 5.37
CA PRO A 238 -16.07 -0.17 4.69
C PRO A 238 -15.35 0.80 5.64
N ARG A 239 -15.88 1.05 6.86
CA ARG A 239 -15.22 1.95 7.83
C ARG A 239 -13.94 1.32 8.39
N GLN A 240 -13.92 -0.01 8.57
CA GLN A 240 -12.70 -0.73 8.96
C GLN A 240 -11.61 -0.56 7.89
N LEU A 241 -11.94 -0.70 6.59
CA LEU A 241 -10.98 -0.44 5.51
C LEU A 241 -10.47 1.02 5.53
N MET A 242 -11.37 1.99 5.70
CA MET A 242 -11.00 3.41 5.79
C MET A 242 -10.03 3.68 6.96
N ALA A 243 -10.25 3.03 8.10
CA ALA A 243 -9.39 3.14 9.27
C ALA A 243 -8.03 2.48 9.04
N TRP A 244 -8.02 1.27 8.46
CA TRP A 244 -6.81 0.54 8.10
C TRP A 244 -5.95 1.30 7.08
N LEU A 245 -6.56 1.98 6.11
CA LEU A 245 -5.87 2.86 5.15
C LEU A 245 -5.40 4.18 5.78
N GLY A 246 -5.77 4.47 7.03
CA GLY A 246 -5.42 5.69 7.72
C GLY A 246 -6.06 6.95 7.15
N LEU A 247 -7.26 6.81 6.55
CA LEU A 247 -8.04 7.90 5.93
C LEU A 247 -9.06 8.54 6.91
N VAL A 248 -9.17 7.99 8.12
CA VAL A 248 -10.01 8.52 9.20
C VAL A 248 -9.26 9.60 9.98
N PRO A 249 -9.96 10.62 10.53
CA PRO A 249 -9.33 11.62 11.39
C PRO A 249 -8.80 10.97 12.67
N SER A 250 -7.66 11.47 13.18
CA SER A 250 -7.22 11.20 14.55
C SER A 250 -8.16 11.90 15.53
N GLU A 251 -8.29 11.35 16.73
CA GLU A 251 -9.21 11.85 17.74
C GLU A 251 -8.55 11.89 19.11
N HIS A 252 -8.63 13.05 19.77
CA HIS A 252 -8.16 13.29 21.14
C HIS A 252 -9.32 13.88 21.96
N SER A 253 -10.38 13.09 22.09
CA SER A 253 -11.60 13.46 22.79
C SER A 253 -11.53 13.01 24.25
N SER A 254 -12.03 13.83 25.17
CA SER A 254 -12.18 13.48 26.59
C SER A 254 -13.51 14.03 27.12
N GLY A 255 -14.23 13.22 27.90
CA GLY A 255 -15.57 13.57 28.41
C GLY A 255 -16.51 14.04 27.29
N ALA A 256 -17.06 15.25 27.43
CA ALA A 256 -17.95 15.87 26.44
C ALA A 256 -17.24 16.60 25.29
N THR A 257 -15.90 16.68 25.29
CA THR A 257 -15.15 17.45 24.28
C THR A 257 -14.69 16.55 23.14
N THR A 258 -15.16 16.81 21.92
CA THR A 258 -14.67 16.15 20.70
C THR A 258 -13.58 16.97 20.03
N ARG A 259 -12.35 16.43 19.93
CA ARG A 259 -11.24 17.06 19.17
C ARG A 259 -10.73 16.13 18.09
N ARG A 260 -11.03 16.46 16.84
CA ARG A 260 -10.57 15.70 15.66
C ARG A 260 -9.43 16.41 14.94
N GLY A 261 -8.38 15.66 14.63
CA GLY A 261 -7.14 16.14 14.02
C GLY A 261 -7.02 15.80 12.53
N ARG A 262 -5.77 15.58 12.10
CA ARG A 262 -5.42 15.16 10.74
C ARG A 262 -5.82 13.70 10.53
N ILE A 263 -5.79 13.21 9.30
CA ILE A 263 -5.93 11.76 9.07
C ILE A 263 -4.84 10.99 9.82
N THR A 264 -5.14 9.79 10.32
CA THR A 264 -4.20 8.99 11.14
C THR A 264 -2.95 8.56 10.37
N ARG A 265 -3.04 8.41 9.04
CA ARG A 265 -1.97 7.88 8.17
C ARG A 265 -1.50 6.46 8.54
N ALA A 266 -2.26 5.76 9.36
CA ALA A 266 -2.02 4.36 9.72
C ALA A 266 -2.07 3.43 8.49
N GLY A 267 -1.48 2.25 8.64
CA GLY A 267 -1.48 1.18 7.64
C GLY A 267 -0.82 1.56 6.32
N ASN A 268 -1.42 1.15 5.20
CA ASN A 268 -0.73 1.11 3.91
C ASN A 268 -0.63 2.48 3.21
N ALA A 269 0.58 3.02 3.15
CA ALA A 269 0.83 4.33 2.55
C ALA A 269 0.62 4.37 1.03
N LEU A 270 0.96 3.28 0.33
CA LEU A 270 0.85 3.21 -1.12
C LEU A 270 -0.63 3.16 -1.55
N ALA A 271 -1.42 2.27 -0.96
CA ALA A 271 -2.87 2.19 -1.22
C ALA A 271 -3.59 3.51 -0.91
N ARG A 272 -3.26 4.14 0.23
CA ARG A 272 -3.78 5.47 0.58
C ARG A 272 -3.40 6.52 -0.46
N THR A 273 -2.15 6.52 -0.94
CA THR A 273 -1.68 7.46 -1.96
C THR A 273 -2.47 7.28 -3.25
N MET A 274 -2.69 6.03 -3.68
CA MET A 274 -3.46 5.73 -4.89
C MET A 274 -4.90 6.25 -4.82
N LEU A 275 -5.59 6.09 -3.68
CA LEU A 275 -6.92 6.65 -3.47
C LEU A 275 -6.93 8.18 -3.50
N VAL A 276 -5.95 8.81 -2.88
CA VAL A 276 -5.80 10.27 -2.91
C VAL A 276 -5.56 10.76 -4.34
N GLN A 277 -4.75 10.07 -5.14
CA GLN A 277 -4.53 10.40 -6.55
C GLN A 277 -5.82 10.25 -7.37
N ALA A 278 -6.53 9.14 -7.23
CA ALA A 278 -7.81 8.90 -7.91
C ALA A 278 -8.87 9.96 -7.55
N SER A 279 -8.86 10.44 -6.30
CA SER A 279 -9.82 11.41 -5.78
C SER A 279 -9.81 12.76 -6.48
N TRP A 280 -8.68 13.15 -7.08
CA TRP A 280 -8.59 14.40 -7.86
C TRP A 280 -9.51 14.40 -9.09
N SER A 281 -9.88 13.23 -9.62
CA SER A 281 -10.77 13.13 -10.77
C SER A 281 -12.19 13.63 -10.47
N TYR A 282 -12.63 13.58 -9.22
CA TYR A 282 -13.97 13.96 -8.78
C TYR A 282 -14.16 15.47 -8.61
N ARG A 283 -13.11 16.28 -8.80
CA ARG A 283 -13.24 17.74 -8.89
C ARG A 283 -14.00 18.19 -10.14
N HIS A 284 -14.07 17.31 -11.15
CA HIS A 284 -14.75 17.56 -12.40
C HIS A 284 -16.22 17.09 -12.32
N PRO A 285 -17.14 17.65 -13.11
CA PRO A 285 -18.54 17.22 -13.13
C PRO A 285 -18.70 15.72 -13.39
N ALA A 286 -19.75 15.12 -12.82
CA ALA A 286 -20.13 13.72 -13.10
C ALA A 286 -20.64 13.62 -14.55
N ARG A 287 -20.06 12.69 -15.32
CA ARG A 287 -20.34 12.49 -16.74
C ARG A 287 -19.96 11.06 -17.14
N GLU A 288 -20.82 10.43 -17.92
CA GLU A 288 -20.52 9.16 -18.59
C GLU A 288 -19.69 9.41 -19.86
N GLU A 289 -18.44 9.82 -19.67
CA GLU A 289 -17.55 10.05 -20.80
C GLU A 289 -17.16 8.72 -21.45
N ARG A 290 -17.08 8.70 -22.79
CA ARG A 290 -16.75 7.51 -23.61
C ARG A 290 -15.53 6.74 -23.11
N ARG A 291 -14.51 7.42 -22.58
CA ARG A 291 -13.29 6.78 -22.04
C ARG A 291 -13.52 5.95 -20.79
N TYR A 292 -14.51 6.29 -19.96
CA TYR A 292 -14.86 5.53 -18.76
C TYR A 292 -15.77 4.36 -19.14
N LEU A 293 -16.78 4.62 -19.98
CA LEU A 293 -17.70 3.59 -20.49
C LEU A 293 -16.97 2.46 -21.22
N ARG A 294 -15.98 2.77 -22.08
CA ARG A 294 -15.19 1.76 -22.80
C ARG A 294 -14.49 0.75 -21.88
N ARG A 295 -14.14 1.15 -20.66
CA ARG A 295 -13.42 0.29 -19.70
C ARG A 295 -14.35 -0.56 -18.87
N SER A 296 -15.61 -0.15 -18.75
CA SER A 296 -16.60 -0.80 -17.91
C SER A 296 -17.69 -1.50 -18.71
N VAL A 297 -17.65 -1.47 -20.05
CA VAL A 297 -18.76 -1.95 -20.90
C VAL A 297 -19.06 -3.43 -20.69
N GLU A 298 -18.02 -4.24 -20.47
CA GLU A 298 -18.11 -5.69 -20.25
C GLU A 298 -18.33 -6.05 -18.76
N LEU A 299 -18.30 -5.06 -17.86
CA LEU A 299 -18.53 -5.31 -16.44
C LEU A 299 -20.02 -5.54 -16.16
N PRO A 300 -20.36 -6.37 -15.16
CA PRO A 300 -21.73 -6.56 -14.71
C PRO A 300 -22.43 -5.24 -14.40
N GLU A 301 -23.72 -5.15 -14.73
CA GLU A 301 -24.53 -3.94 -14.53
C GLU A 301 -24.45 -3.40 -13.10
N VAL A 302 -24.55 -4.30 -12.11
CA VAL A 302 -24.42 -3.95 -10.69
C VAL A 302 -23.10 -3.24 -10.35
N ILE A 303 -21.99 -3.60 -11.01
CA ILE A 303 -20.69 -2.95 -10.80
C ILE A 303 -20.65 -1.57 -11.46
N ARG A 304 -21.19 -1.47 -12.69
CA ARG A 304 -21.30 -0.20 -13.41
C ARG A 304 -22.15 0.82 -12.64
N ASP A 305 -23.26 0.38 -12.06
CA ASP A 305 -24.15 1.21 -11.25
C ASP A 305 -23.47 1.72 -9.98
N ILE A 306 -22.66 0.89 -9.32
CA ILE A 306 -21.85 1.33 -8.18
C ILE A 306 -20.83 2.38 -8.62
N GLY A 307 -20.20 2.20 -9.78
CA GLY A 307 -19.29 3.17 -10.39
C GLY A 307 -19.96 4.53 -10.65
N TRP A 308 -21.16 4.51 -11.25
CA TRP A 308 -21.94 5.73 -11.51
C TRP A 308 -22.42 6.41 -10.22
N LYS A 309 -22.90 5.62 -9.25
CA LYS A 309 -23.27 6.10 -7.91
C LYS A 309 -22.07 6.73 -7.19
N ALA A 310 -20.88 6.16 -7.33
CA ALA A 310 -19.66 6.75 -6.78
C ALA A 310 -19.37 8.10 -7.44
N GLN A 311 -19.44 8.19 -8.77
CA GLN A 311 -19.17 9.41 -9.50
C GLN A 311 -20.11 10.56 -9.11
N THR A 312 -21.43 10.33 -9.17
CA THR A 312 -22.44 11.35 -8.83
C THR A 312 -22.27 11.84 -7.39
N ARG A 313 -22.11 10.92 -6.44
CA ARG A 313 -21.95 11.22 -5.02
C ARG A 313 -20.66 11.96 -4.70
N LEU A 314 -19.51 11.46 -5.16
CA LEU A 314 -18.19 12.05 -4.86
C LEU A 314 -18.00 13.41 -5.53
N CYS A 315 -18.50 13.60 -6.77
CA CYS A 315 -18.49 14.91 -7.43
C CYS A 315 -19.40 15.92 -6.71
N SER A 316 -20.57 15.50 -6.24
CA SER A 316 -21.44 16.35 -5.40
C SER A 316 -20.77 16.72 -4.08
N ARG A 317 -20.17 15.73 -3.41
CA ARG A 317 -19.46 15.92 -2.13
C ARG A 317 -18.28 16.88 -2.27
N TYR A 318 -17.50 16.75 -3.35
CA TYR A 318 -16.38 17.65 -3.64
C TYR A 318 -16.88 19.09 -3.74
N ARG A 319 -17.91 19.34 -4.57
CA ARG A 319 -18.49 20.68 -4.76
C ARG A 319 -19.02 21.27 -3.46
N HIS A 320 -19.75 20.48 -2.67
CA HIS A 320 -20.29 20.92 -1.39
C HIS A 320 -19.19 21.32 -0.40
N LEU A 321 -18.14 20.51 -0.24
CA LEU A 321 -17.05 20.82 0.67
C LEU A 321 -16.20 22.01 0.19
N SER A 322 -16.00 22.14 -1.12
CA SER A 322 -15.34 23.30 -1.72
C SER A 322 -16.13 24.59 -1.51
N ALA A 323 -17.46 24.55 -1.66
CA ALA A 323 -18.34 25.70 -1.42
C ALA A 323 -18.30 26.18 0.05
N GLN A 324 -18.03 25.29 0.99
CA GLN A 324 -17.82 25.62 2.41
C GLN A 324 -16.42 26.17 2.72
N ALA A 325 -15.65 26.59 1.71
CA ALA A 325 -14.27 27.08 1.84
C ALA A 325 -13.34 26.14 2.63
N LYS A 326 -13.60 24.81 2.61
CA LYS A 326 -12.71 23.85 3.27
C LYS A 326 -11.37 23.80 2.53
N PRO A 327 -10.23 23.73 3.25
CA PRO A 327 -8.93 23.55 2.62
C PRO A 327 -8.90 22.35 1.68
N LEU A 328 -8.36 22.54 0.47
CA LEU A 328 -8.31 21.51 -0.58
C LEU A 328 -7.78 20.14 -0.10
N PRO A 329 -6.72 20.05 0.73
CA PRO A 329 -6.28 18.77 1.27
C PRO A 329 -7.33 18.04 2.12
N LYS A 330 -8.18 18.78 2.85
CA LYS A 330 -9.29 18.20 3.63
C LYS A 330 -10.40 17.70 2.70
N VAL A 331 -10.70 18.43 1.63
CA VAL A 331 -11.67 18.02 0.60
C VAL A 331 -11.22 16.71 -0.04
N ILE A 332 -9.99 16.66 -0.55
CA ILE A 332 -9.45 15.46 -1.22
C ILE A 332 -9.37 14.26 -0.26
N ALA A 333 -8.94 14.47 0.99
CA ALA A 333 -8.93 13.39 1.98
C ALA A 333 -10.33 12.84 2.28
N ALA A 334 -11.35 13.70 2.32
CA ALA A 334 -12.73 13.27 2.51
C ALA A 334 -13.24 12.45 1.32
N ILE A 335 -12.93 12.86 0.08
CA ILE A 335 -13.25 12.10 -1.14
C ILE A 335 -12.52 10.76 -1.16
N ALA A 336 -11.23 10.73 -0.81
CA ALA A 336 -10.44 9.49 -0.76
C ALA A 336 -10.99 8.49 0.26
N ARG A 337 -11.39 8.98 1.44
CA ARG A 337 -12.04 8.16 2.47
C ARG A 337 -13.32 7.53 1.95
N GLU A 338 -14.15 8.30 1.26
CA GLU A 338 -15.43 7.81 0.74
C GLU A 338 -15.26 6.88 -0.47
N LEU A 339 -14.28 7.17 -1.33
CA LEU A 339 -13.86 6.30 -2.44
C LEU A 339 -13.42 4.92 -1.95
N ALA A 340 -12.71 4.82 -0.82
CA ALA A 340 -12.39 3.53 -0.21
C ALA A 340 -13.65 2.69 0.11
N GLY A 341 -14.76 3.33 0.49
CA GLY A 341 -16.02 2.64 0.72
C GLY A 341 -16.62 2.06 -0.56
N PHE A 342 -16.47 2.75 -1.70
CA PHE A 342 -16.87 2.23 -3.00
C PHE A 342 -15.96 1.10 -3.49
N VAL A 343 -14.65 1.20 -3.26
CA VAL A 343 -13.68 0.12 -3.53
C VAL A 343 -14.06 -1.14 -2.76
N TRP A 344 -14.36 -1.01 -1.45
CA TRP A 344 -14.82 -2.13 -0.63
C TRP A 344 -16.12 -2.74 -1.17
N ASN A 345 -17.11 -1.91 -1.55
CA ASN A 345 -18.39 -2.40 -2.05
C ASN A 345 -18.24 -3.17 -3.38
N ILE A 346 -17.48 -2.62 -4.34
CA ILE A 346 -17.22 -3.30 -5.62
C ILE A 346 -16.49 -4.62 -5.39
N ALA A 347 -15.42 -4.61 -4.58
CA ALA A 347 -14.65 -5.83 -4.33
C ALA A 347 -15.48 -6.92 -3.63
N ARG A 348 -16.34 -6.57 -2.66
CA ARG A 348 -17.28 -7.50 -2.01
C ARG A 348 -18.33 -8.05 -2.98
N LYS A 349 -18.85 -7.21 -3.88
CA LYS A 349 -19.82 -7.65 -4.90
C LYS A 349 -19.17 -8.56 -5.94
N GLN A 350 -17.97 -8.22 -6.40
CA GLN A 350 -17.24 -9.05 -7.35
C GLN A 350 -16.89 -10.41 -6.77
N ALA A 351 -16.46 -10.47 -5.50
CA ALA A 351 -16.21 -11.73 -4.81
C ALA A 351 -17.46 -12.60 -4.59
N ALA A 352 -18.66 -12.03 -4.68
CA ALA A 352 -19.93 -12.76 -4.59
C ALA A 352 -20.47 -13.19 -5.97
N LEU A 353 -19.86 -12.72 -7.06
CA LEU A 353 -20.19 -13.09 -8.44
C LEU A 353 -19.25 -14.16 -9.00
N ALA A 354 -18.09 -14.34 -8.39
CA ALA A 354 -17.16 -15.44 -8.61
C ALA A 354 -17.56 -16.64 -7.74
#